data_AF-A0A511MSJ6-F1
#
_entry.id   AF-A0A511MSJ6-F1
#
_cell.length_a   1.000
_cell.length_b   1.000
_cell.length_c   1.000
_cell.angle_alpha   90.00
_cell.angle_beta   90.00
_cell.angle_gamma   90.00
#
_symmetry.space_group_name_H-M   'P 1'
#
loop_
_entity.id
_entity.type
_entity.pdbx_description
1 polymer ?
#
loop_
_entity_poly.entity_id
_entity_poly.type
_entity_poly.pdbx_seq_one_letter_code
_entity_poly.pdbx_strand_id
1 'polypeptide(L)'
;MCSPSATLTVWAGSWLAGCSAPDDVLEALHAWAPQHTIAAGDPVTGGRTDLPWSSRGNLPGTGMMALLKVIRESMAQPGAQLRLVLPVPGDVRGLPTGTAFAADAIEAEEGLLIGAPGTEGTGLIPQWTDEDTLQWSVYSTPIPPAPGQDMSLGEAEYAMREAVRDAADALLQLHTTSVGSAESDPRELIEAELADYSRHDYPDSIPLRARKILDTADHVAAILTVAQREPASAPTSASAIGAQESLLRPLWDAIRAARLVAIHAAARSTP
;
A
#
# COMPACT_ATOMS: atom_id res chain seq x y z
N MET A 1 5.88 1.28 2.51
CA MET A 1 6.53 0.22 1.72
C MET A 1 5.75 0.03 0.44
N CYS A 2 6.32 -0.59 -0.59
CA CYS A 2 5.52 -1.15 -1.68
C CYS A 2 4.53 -2.18 -1.10
N SER A 3 3.36 -2.32 -1.71
CA SER A 3 2.34 -3.26 -1.25
C SER A 3 1.61 -3.91 -2.43
N PRO A 4 1.01 -5.10 -2.24
CA PRO A 4 0.17 -5.72 -3.27
C PRO A 4 -0.97 -4.81 -3.71
N SER A 5 -1.64 -4.09 -2.78
CA SER A 5 -2.73 -3.17 -3.12
C SER A 5 -2.23 -2.00 -3.98
N ALA A 6 -1.07 -1.45 -3.65
CA ALA A 6 -0.42 -0.39 -4.42
C ALA A 6 -0.11 -0.83 -5.86
N THR A 7 0.53 -2.00 -5.99
CA THR A 7 0.86 -2.63 -7.26
C THR A 7 -0.40 -2.85 -8.11
N LEU A 8 -1.42 -3.51 -7.52
CA LEU A 8 -2.69 -3.77 -8.19
C LEU A 8 -3.39 -2.48 -8.63
N THR A 9 -3.36 -1.44 -7.81
CA THR A 9 -4.02 -0.15 -8.13
C THR A 9 -3.45 0.46 -9.41
N VAL A 10 -2.12 0.51 -9.53
CA VAL A 10 -1.45 1.12 -10.70
C VAL A 10 -1.60 0.22 -11.93
N TRP A 11 -1.35 -1.08 -11.79
CA TRP A 11 -1.45 -2.04 -12.91
C TRP A 11 -2.89 -2.19 -13.42
N ALA A 12 -3.88 -2.27 -12.53
CA ALA A 12 -5.28 -2.28 -12.93
C ALA A 12 -5.70 -0.98 -13.61
N GLY A 13 -5.23 0.17 -13.11
CA GLY A 13 -5.44 1.47 -13.76
C GLY A 13 -4.85 1.53 -15.18
N SER A 14 -3.65 0.98 -15.37
CA SER A 14 -3.02 0.88 -16.69
C SER A 14 -3.78 -0.04 -17.64
N TRP A 15 -4.17 -1.22 -17.15
CA TRP A 15 -4.94 -2.21 -17.88
C TRP A 15 -6.31 -1.71 -18.32
N LEU A 16 -7.05 -1.04 -17.43
CA LEU A 16 -8.41 -0.55 -17.71
C LEU A 16 -8.43 0.56 -18.76
N ALA A 17 -7.36 1.35 -18.87
CA ALA A 17 -7.18 2.34 -19.93
C ALA A 17 -6.49 1.77 -21.18
N GLY A 18 -6.24 0.47 -21.24
CA GLY A 18 -5.67 -0.19 -22.42
C GLY A 18 -4.18 0.07 -22.65
N CYS A 19 -3.44 0.56 -21.65
CA CYS A 19 -1.99 0.75 -21.73
C CYS A 19 -1.19 -0.51 -21.34
N SER A 20 -1.85 -1.50 -20.74
CA SER A 20 -1.25 -2.78 -20.37
C SER A 20 -2.21 -3.93 -20.70
N ALA A 21 -1.66 -5.09 -21.00
CA ALA A 21 -2.42 -6.33 -21.15
C ALA A 21 -2.85 -6.86 -19.77
N PRO A 22 -3.91 -7.69 -19.69
CA PRO A 22 -4.24 -8.40 -18.45
C PRO A 22 -3.06 -9.23 -17.92
N ASP A 23 -2.29 -9.84 -18.81
CA ASP A 23 -1.14 -10.69 -18.45
C ASP A 23 -0.04 -9.90 -17.72
N ASP A 24 0.18 -8.63 -18.07
CA ASP A 24 1.13 -7.78 -17.36
C ASP A 24 0.72 -7.56 -15.89
N VAL A 25 -0.60 -7.46 -15.63
CA VAL A 25 -1.13 -7.38 -14.26
C VAL A 25 -0.91 -8.69 -13.50
N LEU A 26 -1.07 -9.84 -14.19
CA LEU A 26 -0.84 -11.15 -13.60
C LEU A 26 0.64 -11.34 -13.24
N GLU A 27 1.55 -10.94 -14.11
CA GLU A 27 3.00 -11.01 -13.88
C GLU A 27 3.41 -10.13 -12.70
N ALA A 28 2.91 -8.90 -12.64
CA ALA A 28 3.19 -7.98 -11.53
C ALA A 28 2.66 -8.50 -10.18
N LEU A 29 1.51 -9.17 -10.17
CA LEU A 29 0.99 -9.82 -8.96
C LEU A 29 1.80 -11.06 -8.58
N HIS A 30 2.24 -11.85 -9.56
CA HIS A 30 3.05 -13.05 -9.33
C HIS A 30 4.40 -12.75 -8.67
N ALA A 31 4.93 -11.54 -8.85
CA ALA A 31 6.11 -11.06 -8.14
C ALA A 31 5.90 -10.96 -6.61
N TRP A 32 4.64 -10.82 -6.15
CA TRP A 32 4.29 -10.89 -4.73
C TRP A 32 4.16 -12.32 -4.25
N ALA A 33 3.32 -13.13 -4.88
CA ALA A 33 3.10 -14.52 -4.48
C ALA A 33 2.89 -15.42 -5.68
N PRO A 34 3.44 -16.65 -5.70
CA PRO A 34 3.22 -17.57 -6.80
C PRO A 34 1.75 -17.99 -6.93
N GLN A 35 1.01 -18.06 -5.80
CA GLN A 35 -0.39 -18.42 -5.76
C GLN A 35 -1.27 -17.27 -5.29
N HIS A 36 -2.39 -17.06 -5.98
CA HIS A 36 -3.39 -16.08 -5.60
C HIS A 36 -4.79 -16.70 -5.55
N THR A 37 -5.54 -16.35 -4.51
CA THR A 37 -6.92 -16.77 -4.30
C THR A 37 -7.82 -15.55 -4.09
N ILE A 38 -9.13 -15.76 -4.14
CA ILE A 38 -10.13 -14.72 -3.91
C ILE A 38 -11.25 -15.30 -3.04
N ALA A 39 -11.71 -14.52 -2.06
CA ALA A 39 -12.75 -14.92 -1.14
C ALA A 39 -13.63 -13.72 -0.78
N ALA A 40 -14.86 -13.96 -0.34
CA ALA A 40 -15.65 -12.92 0.31
C ALA A 40 -15.10 -12.67 1.71
N GLY A 41 -14.90 -11.41 2.08
CA GLY A 41 -14.44 -11.02 3.43
C GLY A 41 -15.55 -11.07 4.48
N ASP A 42 -16.81 -11.08 4.06
CA ASP A 42 -17.96 -11.09 4.96
C ASP A 42 -19.16 -11.87 4.36
N PRO A 43 -20.15 -12.30 5.16
CA PRO A 43 -21.30 -13.07 4.69
C PRO A 43 -22.14 -12.36 3.64
N VAL A 44 -22.31 -11.04 3.81
CA VAL A 44 -23.15 -10.21 2.94
C VAL A 44 -22.52 -10.17 1.56
N THR A 45 -21.20 -10.02 1.49
CA THR A 45 -20.46 -10.07 0.22
C THR A 45 -20.50 -11.45 -0.41
N GLY A 46 -20.35 -12.53 0.37
CA GLY A 46 -20.44 -13.90 -0.13
C GLY A 46 -21.78 -14.18 -0.81
N GLY A 47 -22.88 -13.73 -0.21
CA GLY A 47 -24.22 -13.86 -0.80
C GLY A 47 -24.47 -13.00 -2.04
N ARG A 48 -23.66 -11.96 -2.31
CA ARG A 48 -23.80 -11.08 -3.48
C ARG A 48 -22.89 -11.45 -4.65
N THR A 49 -21.77 -12.08 -4.37
CA THR A 49 -20.69 -12.33 -5.34
C THR A 49 -20.54 -13.80 -5.72
N ASP A 50 -21.30 -14.69 -5.06
CA ASP A 50 -21.14 -16.15 -5.11
C ASP A 50 -19.71 -16.62 -4.78
N LEU A 51 -18.90 -15.76 -4.14
CA LEU A 51 -17.57 -16.08 -3.65
C LEU A 51 -17.66 -16.87 -2.33
N PRO A 52 -16.76 -17.83 -2.11
CA PRO A 52 -16.68 -18.53 -0.84
C PRO A 52 -16.26 -17.53 0.25
N TRP A 53 -16.95 -17.56 1.38
CA TRP A 53 -16.58 -16.79 2.57
C TRP A 53 -15.51 -17.50 3.43
N SER A 54 -15.03 -18.67 3.03
CA SER A 54 -13.88 -19.29 3.70
C SER A 54 -12.90 -19.85 2.69
N SER A 55 -11.61 -19.69 2.96
CA SER A 55 -10.48 -20.30 2.24
C SER A 55 -10.57 -21.83 2.15
N ARG A 56 -11.50 -22.43 2.89
CA ARG A 56 -11.84 -23.86 2.86
C ARG A 56 -12.75 -24.24 1.69
N GLY A 57 -13.31 -23.28 0.97
CA GLY A 57 -14.02 -23.47 -0.29
C GLY A 57 -13.07 -23.28 -1.47
N ASN A 58 -12.48 -24.37 -1.95
CA ASN A 58 -11.62 -24.37 -3.12
C ASN A 58 -12.46 -23.97 -4.35
N LEU A 59 -12.38 -22.72 -4.81
CA LEU A 59 -12.98 -22.32 -6.08
C LEU A 59 -12.14 -22.93 -7.21
N PRO A 60 -12.73 -23.72 -8.12
CA PRO A 60 -12.04 -24.15 -9.33
C PRO A 60 -11.85 -22.96 -10.28
N GLY A 61 -10.66 -22.37 -10.27
CA GLY A 61 -10.24 -21.29 -11.16
C GLY A 61 -9.07 -20.50 -10.57
N THR A 62 -8.13 -20.05 -11.41
CA THR A 62 -7.02 -19.17 -11.00
C THR A 62 -7.58 -17.87 -10.40
N GLY A 63 -7.39 -17.64 -9.10
CA GLY A 63 -7.99 -16.54 -8.34
C GLY A 63 -7.75 -15.16 -8.95
N MET A 64 -6.65 -14.98 -9.68
CA MET A 64 -6.33 -13.73 -10.38
C MET A 64 -7.33 -13.39 -11.50
N MET A 65 -7.83 -14.36 -12.28
CA MET A 65 -8.79 -14.08 -13.34
C MET A 65 -10.15 -13.65 -12.76
N ALA A 66 -10.55 -14.24 -11.65
CA ALA A 66 -11.73 -13.82 -10.91
C ALA A 66 -11.56 -12.42 -10.31
N LEU A 67 -10.36 -12.11 -9.77
CA LEU A 67 -10.01 -10.77 -9.30
C LEU A 67 -10.13 -9.71 -10.42
N LEU A 68 -9.53 -9.96 -11.58
CA LEU A 68 -9.62 -9.07 -12.74
C LEU A 68 -11.08 -8.87 -13.19
N LYS A 69 -11.89 -9.94 -13.17
CA LYS A 69 -13.33 -9.85 -13.46
C LYS A 69 -14.05 -8.94 -12.46
N VAL A 70 -13.83 -9.13 -11.15
CA VAL A 70 -14.41 -8.28 -10.09
C VAL A 70 -14.04 -6.82 -10.31
N ILE A 71 -12.76 -6.52 -10.56
CA ILE A 71 -12.30 -5.15 -10.83
C ILE A 71 -13.04 -4.56 -12.04
N ARG A 72 -13.14 -5.30 -13.15
CA ARG A 72 -13.80 -4.83 -14.37
C ARG A 72 -15.29 -4.58 -14.17
N GLU A 73 -15.98 -5.44 -13.43
CA GLU A 73 -17.41 -5.28 -13.13
C GLU A 73 -17.64 -4.07 -12.20
N SER A 74 -16.83 -3.90 -11.16
CA SER A 74 -16.93 -2.75 -10.25
C SER A 74 -16.60 -1.42 -10.93
N MET A 75 -15.71 -1.44 -11.94
CA MET A 75 -15.37 -0.27 -12.76
C MET A 75 -16.37 0.04 -13.88
N ALA A 76 -17.38 -0.81 -14.10
CA ALA A 76 -18.40 -0.57 -15.13
C ALA A 76 -19.36 0.59 -14.76
N GLN A 77 -19.41 0.99 -13.49
CA GLN A 77 -20.23 2.11 -13.04
C GLN A 77 -19.65 3.45 -13.52
N PRO A 78 -20.46 4.36 -14.09
CA PRO A 78 -19.99 5.70 -14.46
C PRO A 78 -19.40 6.45 -13.27
N GLY A 79 -18.19 7.00 -13.46
CA GLY A 79 -17.47 7.72 -12.40
C GLY A 79 -16.80 6.82 -11.36
N ALA A 80 -16.76 5.51 -11.58
CA ALA A 80 -15.98 4.59 -10.75
C ALA A 80 -14.49 4.89 -10.82
N GLN A 81 -13.82 4.73 -9.67
CA GLN A 81 -12.40 4.99 -9.52
C GLN A 81 -11.74 3.84 -8.74
N LEU A 82 -10.46 3.60 -9.04
CA LEU A 82 -9.56 2.77 -8.24
C LEU A 82 -8.86 3.66 -7.22
N ARG A 83 -9.02 3.39 -5.93
CA ARG A 83 -8.42 4.19 -4.86
C ARG A 83 -7.74 3.30 -3.82
N LEU A 84 -6.41 3.37 -3.78
CA LEU A 84 -5.60 2.80 -2.71
C LEU A 84 -5.90 3.47 -1.36
N VAL A 85 -5.94 2.69 -0.29
CA VAL A 85 -5.93 3.15 1.10
C VAL A 85 -4.77 2.48 1.83
N LEU A 86 -4.07 3.24 2.66
CA LEU A 86 -2.97 2.78 3.52
C LEU A 86 -3.28 3.26 4.94
N PRO A 87 -4.21 2.61 5.66
CA PRO A 87 -4.54 2.97 7.03
C PRO A 87 -3.42 2.59 7.99
N VAL A 88 -3.28 3.37 9.06
CA VAL A 88 -2.40 3.05 10.20
C VAL A 88 -3.14 3.34 11.50
N PRO A 89 -2.73 2.76 12.64
CA PRO A 89 -3.30 3.12 13.94
C PRO A 89 -3.25 4.64 14.17
N GLY A 90 -4.41 5.27 14.30
CA GLY A 90 -4.57 6.71 14.51
C GLY A 90 -4.83 7.54 13.24
N ASP A 91 -4.63 6.99 12.04
CA ASP A 91 -5.02 7.64 10.78
C ASP A 91 -5.70 6.65 9.82
N VAL A 92 -7.03 6.73 9.83
CA VAL A 92 -7.93 5.89 9.02
C VAL A 92 -8.63 6.70 7.92
N ARG A 93 -8.06 7.86 7.55
CA ARG A 93 -8.63 8.73 6.51
C ARG A 93 -8.78 7.96 5.20
N GLY A 94 -9.94 8.12 4.56
CA GLY A 94 -10.26 7.47 3.29
C GLY A 94 -10.96 6.11 3.42
N LEU A 95 -11.05 5.54 4.63
CA LEU A 95 -11.83 4.32 4.88
C LEU A 95 -13.33 4.61 5.11
N PRO A 96 -14.22 3.70 4.69
CA PRO A 96 -15.63 3.72 5.07
C PRO A 96 -15.81 3.24 6.51
N THR A 97 -15.81 4.17 7.46
CA THR A 97 -15.85 3.86 8.90
C THR A 97 -17.08 3.03 9.30
N GLY A 98 -16.89 2.10 10.25
CA GLY A 98 -17.96 1.23 10.74
C GLY A 98 -18.29 0.04 9.84
N THR A 99 -17.48 -0.25 8.82
CA THR A 99 -17.63 -1.42 7.94
C THR A 99 -16.64 -2.53 8.29
N ALA A 100 -16.96 -3.77 7.89
CA ALA A 100 -16.02 -4.90 8.00
C ALA A 100 -14.73 -4.63 7.20
N PHE A 101 -14.87 -4.10 5.97
CA PHE A 101 -13.72 -3.67 5.17
C PHE A 101 -12.80 -2.71 5.93
N ALA A 102 -13.34 -1.70 6.62
CA ALA A 102 -12.49 -0.74 7.32
C ALA A 102 -11.76 -1.37 8.51
N ALA A 103 -12.38 -2.30 9.24
CA ALA A 103 -11.71 -3.02 10.32
C ALA A 103 -10.55 -3.87 9.79
N ASP A 104 -10.83 -4.67 8.75
CA ASP A 104 -9.85 -5.60 8.19
C ASP A 104 -8.73 -4.85 7.42
N ALA A 105 -9.03 -3.70 6.82
CA ALA A 105 -8.02 -2.87 6.15
C ALA A 105 -7.08 -2.22 7.15
N ILE A 106 -7.55 -1.86 8.36
CA ILE A 106 -6.70 -1.35 9.44
C ILE A 106 -5.75 -2.46 9.92
N GLU A 107 -6.24 -3.70 10.04
CA GLU A 107 -5.41 -4.85 10.42
C GLU A 107 -4.38 -5.18 9.35
N ALA A 108 -4.76 -5.10 8.07
CA ALA A 108 -3.84 -5.33 6.94
C ALA A 108 -2.91 -4.15 6.64
N GLU A 109 -3.17 -2.96 7.21
CA GLU A 109 -2.51 -1.68 6.89
C GLU A 109 -2.58 -1.26 5.40
N GLU A 110 -3.42 -1.93 4.61
CA GLU A 110 -3.63 -1.65 3.20
C GLU A 110 -5.02 -2.08 2.71
N GLY A 111 -5.43 -1.52 1.58
CA GLY A 111 -6.61 -1.97 0.85
C GLY A 111 -6.87 -1.15 -0.39
N LEU A 112 -7.86 -1.57 -1.18
CA LEU A 112 -8.28 -0.91 -2.41
C LEU A 112 -9.79 -0.73 -2.41
N LEU A 113 -10.25 0.46 -2.78
CA LEU A 113 -11.65 0.79 -2.99
C LEU A 113 -11.92 0.99 -4.47
N ILE A 114 -13.00 0.38 -4.97
CA ILE A 114 -13.42 0.42 -6.38
C ILE A 114 -14.90 0.80 -6.46
N GLY A 115 -15.19 1.94 -7.06
CA GLY A 115 -16.57 2.36 -7.31
C GLY A 115 -16.72 3.88 -7.37
N ALA A 116 -17.95 4.34 -7.60
CA ALA A 116 -18.25 5.76 -7.68
C ALA A 116 -18.35 6.39 -6.28
N PRO A 117 -17.76 7.58 -6.03
CA PRO A 117 -17.87 8.23 -4.74
C PRO A 117 -19.32 8.43 -4.28
N GLY A 118 -19.64 8.04 -3.05
CA GLY A 118 -20.97 8.15 -2.47
C GLY A 118 -21.95 7.04 -2.85
N THR A 119 -21.50 5.99 -3.55
CA THR A 119 -22.31 4.80 -3.86
C THR A 119 -21.78 3.57 -3.12
N GLU A 120 -22.52 2.47 -3.19
CA GLU A 120 -21.96 1.15 -2.90
C GLU A 120 -20.93 0.76 -3.96
N GLY A 121 -19.85 0.11 -3.54
CA GLY A 121 -18.81 -0.40 -4.42
C GLY A 121 -18.11 -1.60 -3.81
N THR A 122 -16.85 -1.80 -4.19
CA THR A 122 -16.05 -2.96 -3.82
C THR A 122 -14.81 -2.56 -3.04
N GLY A 123 -14.59 -3.22 -1.91
CA GLY A 123 -13.33 -3.19 -1.17
C GLY A 123 -12.53 -4.47 -1.45
N LEU A 124 -11.21 -4.34 -1.60
CA LEU A 124 -10.28 -5.45 -1.73
C LEU A 124 -9.17 -5.32 -0.70
N ILE A 125 -8.82 -6.40 -0.03
CA ILE A 125 -7.73 -6.46 0.95
C ILE A 125 -6.88 -7.71 0.63
N PRO A 126 -5.57 -7.56 0.37
CA PRO A 126 -4.67 -8.69 0.27
C PRO A 126 -4.33 -9.24 1.66
N GLN A 127 -4.33 -10.55 1.81
CA GLN A 127 -3.98 -11.24 3.06
C GLN A 127 -3.13 -12.47 2.72
N TRP A 128 -1.98 -12.58 3.36
CA TRP A 128 -1.13 -13.77 3.29
C TRP A 128 -1.78 -14.91 4.06
N THR A 129 -2.09 -16.01 3.39
CA THR A 129 -2.62 -17.22 4.05
C THR A 129 -1.52 -18.20 4.43
N ASP A 130 -0.41 -18.15 3.70
CA ASP A 130 0.85 -18.85 3.92
C ASP A 130 1.98 -18.08 3.21
N GLU A 131 3.19 -18.64 3.15
CA GLU A 131 4.39 -17.99 2.57
C GLU A 131 4.28 -17.76 1.06
N ASP A 132 3.47 -18.56 0.35
CA ASP A 132 3.42 -18.59 -1.11
C ASP A 132 2.05 -18.17 -1.67
N THR A 133 1.07 -17.89 -0.80
CA THR A 133 -0.33 -17.63 -1.18
C THR A 133 -0.84 -16.30 -0.65
N LEU A 134 -1.23 -15.43 -1.58
CA LEU A 134 -1.92 -14.17 -1.30
C LEU A 134 -3.40 -14.25 -1.66
N GLN A 135 -4.27 -14.21 -0.65
CA GLN A 135 -5.72 -14.16 -0.81
C GLN A 135 -6.21 -12.72 -0.92
N TRP A 136 -7.07 -12.45 -1.90
CA TRP A 136 -7.79 -11.19 -2.01
C TRP A 136 -9.18 -11.32 -1.39
N SER A 137 -9.39 -10.69 -0.24
CA SER A 137 -10.69 -10.62 0.43
C SER A 137 -11.53 -9.49 -0.18
N VAL A 138 -12.71 -9.83 -0.67
CA VAL A 138 -13.64 -8.93 -1.37
C VAL A 138 -14.77 -8.52 -0.44
N TYR A 139 -15.10 -7.23 -0.42
CA TYR A 139 -16.17 -6.65 0.38
C TYR A 139 -17.12 -5.82 -0.49
N SER A 140 -18.41 -5.90 -0.25
CA SER A 140 -19.38 -4.86 -0.63
C SER A 140 -19.31 -3.78 0.43
N THR A 141 -18.90 -2.57 0.05
CA THR A 141 -18.69 -1.48 1.00
C THR A 141 -19.07 -0.14 0.38
N PRO A 142 -19.62 0.81 1.15
CA PRO A 142 -19.84 2.17 0.66
C PRO A 142 -18.50 2.80 0.27
N ILE A 143 -18.47 3.49 -0.86
CA ILE A 143 -17.31 4.26 -1.31
C ILE A 143 -17.40 5.65 -0.68
N PRO A 144 -16.48 6.02 0.23
CA PRO A 144 -16.46 7.35 0.80
C PRO A 144 -16.41 8.41 -0.30
N PRO A 145 -17.08 9.57 -0.11
CA PRO A 145 -16.97 10.67 -1.04
C PRO A 145 -15.49 10.97 -1.32
N ALA A 146 -15.20 11.47 -2.53
CA ALA A 146 -13.83 11.84 -2.86
C ALA A 146 -13.34 12.78 -1.75
N PRO A 147 -12.15 12.52 -1.16
CA PRO A 147 -11.56 13.50 -0.27
C PRO A 147 -11.50 14.84 -1.02
N GLY A 148 -11.66 15.95 -0.29
CA GLY A 148 -11.42 17.29 -0.86
C GLY A 148 -10.02 17.37 -1.49
N GLN A 149 -9.72 18.43 -2.24
CA GLN A 149 -8.51 18.57 -3.07
C GLN A 149 -7.32 17.77 -2.53
N ASP A 150 -7.04 16.63 -3.16
CA ASP A 150 -5.88 15.81 -2.85
C ASP A 150 -4.65 16.72 -2.89
N MET A 151 -3.74 16.50 -1.95
CA MET A 151 -2.40 17.07 -2.03
C MET A 151 -1.83 16.81 -3.43
N SER A 152 -1.34 17.85 -4.09
CA SER A 152 -0.72 17.70 -5.40
C SER A 152 0.59 16.91 -5.30
N LEU A 153 1.05 16.33 -6.42
CA LEU A 153 2.35 15.65 -6.48
C LEU A 153 3.50 16.54 -5.97
N GLY A 154 3.43 17.85 -6.23
CA GLY A 154 4.45 18.80 -5.77
C GLY A 154 4.40 19.07 -4.27
N GLU A 155 3.20 19.19 -3.69
CA GLU A 155 3.03 19.35 -2.24
C GLU A 155 3.46 18.07 -1.51
N ALA A 156 3.14 16.89 -2.05
CA ALA A 156 3.57 15.60 -1.51
C ALA A 156 5.09 15.45 -1.50
N GLU A 157 5.73 15.80 -2.62
CA GLU A 157 7.19 15.80 -2.75
C GLU A 157 7.85 16.80 -1.78
N TYR A 158 7.26 17.99 -1.62
CA TYR A 158 7.74 18.99 -0.68
C TYR A 158 7.60 18.52 0.78
N ALA A 159 6.41 18.07 1.18
CA ALA A 159 6.12 17.61 2.54
C ALA A 159 7.01 16.42 2.94
N MET A 160 7.27 15.48 2.01
CA MET A 160 8.19 14.38 2.26
C MET A 160 9.62 14.86 2.46
N ARG A 161 10.11 15.81 1.65
CA ARG A 161 11.47 16.38 1.83
C ARG A 161 11.61 17.16 3.14
N GLU A 162 10.57 17.90 3.51
CA GLU A 162 10.51 18.64 4.77
C GLU A 162 10.57 17.67 5.95
N ALA A 163 9.73 16.64 5.96
CA ALA A 163 9.73 15.62 7.01
C ALA A 163 11.08 14.86 7.12
N VAL A 164 11.75 14.60 5.99
CA VAL A 164 13.11 13.99 6.00
C VAL A 164 14.12 14.91 6.68
N ARG A 165 14.08 16.21 6.37
CA ARG A 165 14.96 17.20 7.00
C ARG A 165 14.69 17.30 8.49
N ASP A 166 13.43 17.44 8.89
CA ASP A 166 13.03 17.56 10.30
C ASP A 166 13.43 16.32 11.11
N ALA A 167 13.25 15.13 10.55
CA ALA A 167 13.67 13.88 11.18
C ALA A 167 15.20 13.81 11.33
N ALA A 168 15.96 14.21 10.30
CA ALA A 168 17.42 14.24 10.36
C ALA A 168 17.92 15.23 11.43
N ASP A 169 17.33 16.43 11.51
CA ASP A 169 17.65 17.45 12.52
C ASP A 169 17.32 16.95 13.94
N ALA A 170 16.16 16.30 14.12
CA ALA A 170 15.77 15.71 15.39
C ALA A 170 16.70 14.56 15.83
N LEU A 171 17.09 13.67 14.91
CA LEU A 171 18.01 12.58 15.19
C LEU A 171 19.41 13.11 15.54
N LEU A 172 19.93 14.13 14.83
CA LEU A 172 21.21 14.76 15.16
C LEU A 172 21.23 15.32 16.59
N GLN A 173 20.12 15.90 17.07
CA GLN A 173 20.00 16.39 18.44
C GLN A 173 20.02 15.27 19.49
N LEU A 174 19.54 14.07 19.14
CA LEU A 174 19.57 12.90 20.03
C LEU A 174 20.91 12.15 20.00
N HIS A 175 21.59 12.14 18.85
CA HIS A 175 22.79 11.33 18.60
C HIS A 175 24.09 12.00 19.05
N THR A 176 24.03 13.11 19.80
CA THR A 176 25.21 13.72 20.43
C THR A 176 25.86 12.82 21.51
N THR A 177 25.34 11.62 21.77
CA THR A 177 25.81 10.76 22.88
C THR A 177 25.78 9.25 22.58
N SER A 178 26.15 8.75 21.40
CA SER A 178 26.51 7.32 21.22
C SER A 178 26.95 7.04 19.78
N VAL A 179 28.16 6.50 19.59
CA VAL A 179 28.52 5.74 18.38
C VAL A 179 28.90 4.34 18.86
N GLY A 180 27.93 3.43 18.80
CA GLY A 180 28.23 2.00 18.88
C GLY A 180 28.75 1.50 17.54
N SER A 181 29.59 0.47 17.58
CA SER A 181 30.02 -0.24 16.37
C SER A 181 28.84 -1.09 15.87
N ALA A 182 28.28 -0.76 14.70
CA ALA A 182 27.34 -1.63 14.02
C ALA A 182 28.04 -2.95 13.64
N GLU A 183 27.35 -4.09 13.77
CA GLU A 183 27.87 -5.40 13.37
C GLU A 183 27.80 -5.64 11.85
N SER A 184 26.96 -4.88 11.12
CA SER A 184 26.77 -4.96 9.66
C SER A 184 26.88 -3.57 9.02
N ASP A 185 27.30 -3.48 7.75
CA ASP A 185 27.33 -2.20 7.02
C ASP A 185 25.89 -1.74 6.70
N PRO A 186 25.42 -0.60 7.25
CA PRO A 186 24.07 -0.12 6.99
C PRO A 186 23.75 0.05 5.50
N ARG A 187 24.76 0.33 4.67
CA ARG A 187 24.56 0.46 3.21
C ARG A 187 24.16 -0.86 2.58
N GLU A 188 24.81 -1.96 2.95
CA GLU A 188 24.48 -3.29 2.44
C GLU A 188 23.05 -3.70 2.86
N LEU A 189 22.65 -3.38 4.08
CA LEU A 189 21.29 -3.63 4.56
C LEU A 189 20.25 -2.80 3.80
N ILE A 190 20.53 -1.52 3.52
CA ILE A 190 19.63 -0.65 2.73
C ILE A 190 19.52 -1.16 1.29
N GLU A 191 20.63 -1.57 0.69
CA GLU A 191 20.65 -2.15 -0.67
C GLU A 191 19.84 -3.45 -0.72
N ALA A 192 19.91 -4.30 0.30
CA ALA A 192 19.10 -5.52 0.40
C ALA A 192 17.60 -5.21 0.50
N GLU A 193 17.20 -4.22 1.31
CA GLU A 193 15.79 -3.77 1.38
C GLU A 193 15.31 -3.17 0.05
N LEU A 194 16.16 -2.42 -0.65
CA LEU A 194 15.80 -1.85 -1.96
C LEU A 194 15.72 -2.90 -3.06
N ALA A 195 16.57 -3.92 -3.01
CA ALA A 195 16.51 -5.05 -3.93
C ALA A 195 15.16 -5.77 -3.82
N ASP A 196 14.61 -5.90 -2.61
CA ASP A 196 13.29 -6.44 -2.40
C ASP A 196 12.20 -5.61 -3.09
N TYR A 197 12.17 -4.29 -2.86
CA TYR A 197 11.19 -3.40 -3.50
C TYR A 197 11.30 -3.37 -5.02
N SER A 198 12.51 -3.53 -5.56
CA SER A 198 12.75 -3.55 -7.01
C SER A 198 12.12 -4.74 -7.73
N ARG A 199 11.65 -5.76 -6.99
CA ARG A 199 10.86 -6.87 -7.55
C ARG A 199 9.45 -6.45 -7.95
N HIS A 200 8.97 -5.31 -7.44
CA HIS A 200 7.59 -4.85 -7.62
C HIS A 200 7.53 -3.61 -8.51
N ASP A 201 7.68 -3.85 -9.81
CA ASP A 201 7.68 -2.80 -10.83
C ASP A 201 6.31 -2.17 -11.06
N TYR A 202 6.33 -0.96 -11.63
CA TYR A 202 5.15 -0.25 -12.10
C TYR A 202 5.12 -0.18 -13.64
N PRO A 203 3.94 -0.09 -14.26
CA PRO A 203 3.81 0.08 -15.70
C PRO A 203 4.64 1.26 -16.24
N ASP A 204 5.09 1.18 -17.49
CA ASP A 204 5.77 2.28 -18.18
C ASP A 204 4.85 3.47 -18.47
N SER A 205 3.53 3.28 -18.40
CA SER A 205 2.53 4.34 -18.51
C SER A 205 2.48 5.28 -17.30
N ILE A 206 3.15 4.93 -16.18
CA ILE A 206 3.15 5.76 -14.98
C ILE A 206 3.80 7.14 -15.25
N PRO A 207 3.20 8.26 -14.79
CA PRO A 207 3.82 9.56 -14.92
C PRO A 207 5.19 9.60 -14.24
N LEU A 208 6.21 10.09 -14.95
CA LEU A 208 7.59 10.15 -14.47
C LEU A 208 7.72 10.80 -13.08
N ARG A 209 6.91 11.82 -12.79
CA ARG A 209 6.90 12.49 -11.49
C ARG A 209 6.37 11.59 -10.37
N ALA A 210 5.32 10.81 -10.63
CA ALA A 210 4.80 9.85 -9.66
C ALA A 210 5.82 8.74 -9.40
N ARG A 211 6.45 8.18 -10.45
CA ARG A 211 7.53 7.19 -10.31
C ARG A 211 8.66 7.70 -9.40
N LYS A 212 9.19 8.90 -9.67
CA LYS A 212 10.25 9.51 -8.83
C LYS A 212 9.87 9.67 -7.37
N ILE A 213 8.61 10.01 -7.08
CA ILE A 213 8.12 10.14 -5.70
C ILE A 213 8.09 8.76 -5.04
N LEU A 214 7.63 7.72 -5.73
CA LEU A 214 7.62 6.35 -5.23
C LEU A 214 9.05 5.84 -4.98
N ASP A 215 9.97 6.01 -5.93
CA ASP A 215 11.38 5.60 -5.77
C ASP A 215 12.03 6.28 -4.55
N THR A 216 11.76 7.59 -4.36
CA THR A 216 12.26 8.33 -3.21
C THR A 216 11.63 7.82 -1.90
N ALA A 217 10.33 7.54 -1.92
CA ALA A 217 9.61 7.00 -0.78
C ALA A 217 10.06 5.57 -0.41
N ASP A 218 10.48 4.75 -1.37
CA ASP A 218 11.09 3.42 -1.17
C ASP A 218 12.48 3.55 -0.54
N HIS A 219 13.32 4.45 -1.08
CA HIS A 219 14.65 4.70 -0.55
C HIS A 219 14.62 5.18 0.92
N VAL A 220 13.77 6.16 1.24
CA VAL A 220 13.65 6.67 2.61
C VAL A 220 13.06 5.60 3.54
N ALA A 221 12.05 4.83 3.09
CA ALA A 221 11.49 3.74 3.88
C ALA A 221 12.54 2.66 4.20
N ALA A 222 13.38 2.28 3.23
CA ALA A 222 14.47 1.32 3.44
C ALA A 222 15.46 1.81 4.52
N ILE A 223 15.87 3.08 4.46
CA ILE A 223 16.73 3.70 5.47
C ILE A 223 16.09 3.59 6.86
N LEU A 224 14.81 3.95 6.99
CA LEU A 224 14.10 3.94 8.28
C LEU A 224 13.90 2.52 8.82
N THR A 225 13.64 1.54 7.95
CA THR A 225 13.52 0.13 8.34
C THR A 225 14.84 -0.39 8.86
N VAL A 226 15.96 -0.12 8.17
CA VAL A 226 17.30 -0.50 8.63
C VAL A 226 17.65 0.19 9.95
N ALA A 227 17.40 1.50 10.06
CA ALA A 227 17.67 2.28 11.27
C ALA A 227 16.87 1.81 12.50
N GLN A 228 15.68 1.21 12.30
CA GLN A 228 14.87 0.67 13.40
C GLN A 228 15.26 -0.76 13.79
N ARG A 229 15.92 -1.52 12.91
CA ARG A 229 16.41 -2.88 13.21
C ARG A 229 17.72 -2.89 14.00
N GLU A 230 18.51 -1.84 13.90
CA GLU A 230 19.75 -1.69 14.68
C GLU A 230 19.44 -1.59 16.18
N PRO A 231 19.90 -2.54 17.02
CA PRO A 231 19.71 -2.45 18.46
C PRO A 231 20.51 -1.26 18.98
N ALA A 232 19.90 -0.41 19.82
CA ALA A 232 20.70 0.59 20.53
C ALA A 232 21.77 -0.16 21.33
N SER A 233 23.02 0.31 21.28
CA SER A 233 24.18 -0.38 21.88
C SER A 233 24.18 -0.44 23.42
N ALA A 234 23.06 -0.10 24.05
CA ALA A 234 22.79 -0.13 25.47
C ALA A 234 21.37 -0.67 25.69
N PRO A 235 21.02 -1.20 26.88
CA PRO A 235 19.64 -1.61 27.17
C PRO A 235 18.69 -0.41 27.02
N THR A 236 17.99 -0.33 25.90
CA THR A 236 16.99 0.69 25.61
C THR A 236 15.79 0.45 26.51
N SER A 237 15.43 1.41 27.35
CA SER A 237 14.18 1.34 28.09
C SER A 237 13.00 1.37 27.12
N ALA A 238 11.86 0.76 27.48
CA ALA A 238 10.63 0.81 26.68
C ALA A 238 10.20 2.26 26.37
N SER A 239 10.50 3.20 27.26
CA SER A 239 10.26 4.64 27.04
C SER A 239 11.13 5.25 25.95
N ALA A 240 12.37 4.78 25.75
CA ALA A 240 13.27 5.28 24.72
C ALA A 240 12.87 4.75 23.33
N ILE A 241 12.42 3.49 23.25
CA ILE A 241 11.83 2.92 22.02
C ILE A 241 10.59 3.72 21.60
N GLY A 242 9.65 3.96 22.52
CA GLY A 242 8.45 4.74 22.23
C GLY A 242 8.73 6.21 21.85
N ALA A 243 9.80 6.81 22.38
CA ALA A 243 10.23 8.15 21.99
C ALA A 243 10.78 8.18 20.55
N GLN A 244 11.59 7.20 20.17
CA GLN A 244 12.12 7.06 18.80
C GLN A 244 11.00 6.81 17.79
N GLU A 245 10.05 5.92 18.09
CA GLU A 245 8.87 5.70 17.24
C GLU A 245 8.03 6.97 17.08
N SER A 246 7.82 7.72 18.17
CA SER A 246 7.07 8.98 18.13
C SER A 246 7.77 10.05 17.28
N LEU A 247 9.10 10.07 17.26
CA LEU A 247 9.90 11.00 16.45
C LEU A 247 9.88 10.67 14.96
N LEU A 248 9.86 9.39 14.60
CA LEU A 248 9.83 8.96 13.20
C LEU A 248 8.42 8.96 12.60
N ARG A 249 7.37 8.99 13.43
CA ARG A 249 5.96 8.95 12.98
C ARG A 249 5.62 10.01 11.93
N PRO A 250 5.97 11.31 12.09
CA PRO A 250 5.68 12.31 11.06
C PRO A 250 6.31 12.01 9.70
N LEU A 251 7.50 11.41 9.69
CA LEU A 251 8.18 11.02 8.45
C LEU A 251 7.49 9.82 7.79
N TRP A 252 7.08 8.82 8.56
CA TRP A 252 6.27 7.71 8.04
C TRP A 252 4.93 8.19 7.47
N ASP A 253 4.27 9.16 8.12
CA ASP A 253 3.04 9.77 7.62
C ASP A 253 3.26 10.52 6.29
N ALA A 254 4.36 11.27 6.17
CA ALA A 254 4.70 11.97 4.93
C ALA A 254 5.01 11.01 3.77
N ILE A 255 5.75 9.92 4.04
CA ILE A 255 6.02 8.85 3.06
C ILE A 255 4.71 8.22 2.58
N ARG A 256 3.81 7.89 3.52
CA ARG A 256 2.51 7.27 3.22
C ARG A 256 1.61 8.19 2.40
N ALA A 257 1.54 9.47 2.76
CA ALA A 257 0.81 10.48 2.00
C ALA A 257 1.37 10.63 0.57
N ALA A 258 2.70 10.68 0.42
CA ALA A 258 3.34 10.78 -0.87
C ALA A 258 3.05 9.56 -1.77
N ARG A 259 3.03 8.35 -1.21
CA ARG A 259 2.64 7.12 -1.93
C ARG A 259 1.20 7.16 -2.40
N LEU A 260 0.27 7.52 -1.52
CA LEU A 260 -1.15 7.64 -1.88
C LEU A 260 -1.34 8.61 -3.05
N VAL A 261 -0.77 9.81 -2.95
CA VAL A 261 -0.87 10.84 -4.00
C VAL A 261 -0.25 10.36 -5.32
N ALA A 262 0.94 9.75 -5.27
CA ALA A 262 1.61 9.24 -6.46
C ALA A 262 0.83 8.12 -7.15
N ILE A 263 0.29 7.15 -6.39
CA ILE A 263 -0.48 6.03 -6.92
C ILE A 263 -1.84 6.50 -7.44
N HIS A 264 -2.54 7.37 -6.73
CA HIS A 264 -3.81 7.93 -7.21
C HIS A 264 -3.62 8.77 -8.47
N ALA A 265 -2.52 9.53 -8.57
CA ALA A 265 -2.19 10.23 -9.80
C ALA A 265 -1.91 9.26 -10.95
N ALA A 266 -1.14 8.21 -10.71
CA ALA A 266 -0.83 7.18 -11.70
C ALA A 266 -2.10 6.48 -12.22
N ALA A 267 -2.95 6.00 -11.32
CA ALA A 267 -4.17 5.26 -11.67
C ALA A 267 -5.21 6.10 -12.43
N ARG A 268 -5.20 7.43 -12.27
CA ARG A 268 -6.07 8.37 -13.01
C ARG A 268 -5.49 8.83 -14.34
N SER A 269 -4.17 8.81 -14.48
CA SER A 269 -3.45 9.44 -15.60
C SER A 269 -3.38 8.59 -16.86
N THR A 270 -3.84 7.35 -16.80
CA THR A 270 -3.89 6.48 -17.97
C THR A 270 -4.98 6.97 -18.93
N PRO A 271 -4.66 7.13 -20.23
CA PRO A 271 -5.40 7.96 -21.20
C PRO A 271 -6.82 7.50 -21.51
#